data_AF-A0A1W1CXY7-F1
#
_entry.id   AF-A0A1W1CXY7-F1
#
_cell.length_a   1.000
_cell.length_b   1.000
_cell.length_c   1.000
_cell.angle_alpha   90.00
_cell.angle_beta   90.00
_cell.angle_gamma   90.00
#
_symmetry.space_group_name_H-M   'P 1'
#
loop_
_entity.id
_entity.type
_entity.pdbx_description
1 polymer ?
#
loop_
_entity_poly.entity_id
_entity_poly.type
_entity_poly.pdbx_seq_one_letter_code
_entity_poly.pdbx_strand_id
1 'polypeptide(L)' 'MILKLLIFAIIGVWIYKLLGGKLPTVGKTPQEKSIEEDTLVECEKCGTYVTVKESMIVQGKYYCSKECTE' A
#
# COMPACT_ATOMS: atom_id res chain seq x y z
N MET A 1 28.06 17.93 -31.59
CA MET A 1 26.85 18.54 -30.99
C MET A 1 26.25 17.68 -29.89
N ILE A 2 26.21 16.34 -30.03
CA ILE A 2 25.78 15.38 -28.99
C ILE A 2 26.59 15.49 -27.68
N LEU A 3 27.90 15.71 -27.76
CA LEU A 3 28.76 15.78 -26.56
C LEU A 3 28.39 16.95 -25.62
N LYS A 4 27.98 18.10 -26.19
CA LYS A 4 27.49 19.25 -25.40
C LYS A 4 26.18 18.91 -24.68
N LEU A 5 25.28 18.14 -25.31
CA LEU A 5 24.00 17.76 -24.70
C LEU A 5 24.18 16.80 -23.52
N LEU A 6 25.13 15.85 -23.62
CA LEU A 6 25.44 14.94 -22.51
C LEU A 6 25.96 15.69 -21.28
N ILE A 7 26.81 16.70 -21.48
CA ILE A 7 27.35 17.51 -20.39
C ILE A 7 26.23 18.32 -19.70
N PHE A 8 25.32 18.91 -20.48
CA PHE A 8 24.16 19.61 -19.93
C PHE A 8 23.22 18.69 -19.15
N ALA A 9 23.00 17.46 -19.61
CA ALA A 9 22.17 16.48 -18.91
C ALA A 9 22.77 16.09 -17.55
N ILE A 10 24.09 15.87 -17.49
CA ILE A 10 24.79 15.52 -16.25
C ILE A 10 24.70 16.66 -15.23
N ILE A 11 24.93 17.90 -15.66
CA ILE A 11 24.85 19.08 -14.79
C ILE A 11 23.42 19.27 -14.27
N GLY A 12 22.41 19.09 -15.12
CA GLY A 12 20.99 19.17 -14.72
C GLY A 12 20.62 18.15 -13.65
N VAL A 13 21.07 16.90 -13.79
CA VAL A 13 20.86 15.84 -12.78
C VAL A 13 21.59 16.16 -11.47
N TRP A 14 22.79 16.73 -11.55
CA TRP A 14 23.58 17.09 -10.37
C TRP A 14 22.92 18.20 -9.54
N ILE A 15 22.44 19.25 -10.22
CA ILE A 15 21.66 20.33 -9.60
C ILE A 15 20.36 19.78 -8.99
N TYR A 16 19.63 18.94 -9.72
CA TYR A 16 18.41 18.30 -9.23
C TYR A 16 18.66 17.48 -7.94
N LYS A 17 19.77 16.74 -7.87
CA LYS A 17 20.15 16.01 -6.65
C LYS A 17 20.54 16.92 -5.50
N LEU A 18 21.25 18.02 -5.78
CA LEU A 18 21.66 19.00 -4.78
C LEU A 18 20.49 19.78 -4.18
N LEU A 19 19.47 20.10 -4.98
CA LEU A 19 18.27 20.83 -4.52
C LEU A 19 17.29 19.97 -3.70
N GLY A 20 17.72 18.79 -3.25
CA GLY A 20 16.87 17.89 -2.47
C GLY A 20 15.77 17.28 -3.31
N GLY A 21 16.08 16.95 -4.58
CA GLY A 21 15.22 16.23 -5.50
C GLY A 21 14.76 14.91 -4.88
N LYS A 22 13.66 14.97 -4.13
CA LYS A 22 12.85 13.81 -3.80
C LYS A 22 12.32 13.35 -5.15
N LEU A 23 12.98 12.35 -5.73
CA LEU A 23 12.37 11.55 -6.79
C LEU A 23 10.96 11.22 -6.28
N PRO A 24 9.89 11.60 -7.00
CA PRO A 24 8.59 11.04 -6.69
C PRO A 24 8.79 9.54 -6.89
N THR A 25 8.88 8.81 -5.78
CA THR A 25 8.87 7.37 -5.78
C THR A 25 7.56 6.98 -6.46
N VAL A 26 7.60 6.71 -7.76
CA VAL A 26 6.57 5.97 -8.49
C VAL A 26 6.68 4.56 -7.94
N GLY A 27 6.12 4.38 -6.75
CA GLY A 27 6.27 3.20 -5.95
C GLY A 27 5.24 3.28 -4.85
N LYS A 28 4.12 2.64 -5.15
CA LYS A 28 2.94 2.44 -4.30
C LYS A 28 2.00 3.66 -4.32
N THR A 29 1.13 3.67 -5.32
CA THR A 29 -0.23 4.19 -5.15
C THR A 29 -0.77 3.65 -3.82
N PRO A 30 -1.24 4.49 -2.88
CA PRO A 30 -1.89 4.04 -1.65
C PRO A 30 -3.19 3.25 -1.89
N GLN A 31 -3.68 3.21 -3.13
CA GLN A 31 -4.99 2.66 -3.50
C GLN A 31 -5.11 1.15 -3.40
N GLU A 32 -4.01 0.39 -3.35
CA GLU A 32 -4.10 -1.08 -3.30
C GLU A 32 -4.32 -1.61 -1.87
N LYS A 33 -3.92 -0.87 -0.83
CA LYS A 33 -4.12 -1.30 0.56
C LYS A 33 -5.53 -1.06 1.08
N SER A 34 -6.23 -0.04 0.60
CA SER A 34 -7.55 0.32 1.12
C SER A 34 -8.65 -0.65 0.69
N ILE A 35 -8.56 -1.27 -0.49
CA ILE A 35 -9.65 -2.12 -1.01
C ILE A 35 -9.78 -3.42 -0.20
N GLU A 36 -8.66 -4.06 0.16
CA GLU A 36 -8.68 -5.28 0.99
C GLU A 36 -9.10 -4.98 2.43
N GLU A 37 -8.69 -3.83 2.98
CA GLU A 37 -9.02 -3.41 4.35
C GLU A 37 -10.52 -3.18 4.54
N ASP A 38 -11.20 -2.62 3.53
CA ASP A 38 -12.65 -2.32 3.56
C ASP A 38 -13.53 -3.49 3.08
N THR A 39 -12.93 -4.63 2.74
CA THR A 39 -13.69 -5.81 2.31
C THR A 39 -14.48 -6.38 3.49
N LEU A 40 -15.79 -6.57 3.33
CA LEU A 40 -16.66 -7.16 4.35
C LEU A 40 -16.68 -8.68 4.19
N VAL A 41 -16.50 -9.38 5.31
CA VAL A 41 -16.54 -10.84 5.43
C VAL A 41 -17.54 -11.24 6.51
N GLU A 42 -18.19 -12.37 6.31
CA GLU A 42 -19.19 -12.90 7.24
C GLU A 42 -18.51 -13.72 8.34
N CYS A 43 -18.89 -13.48 9.60
CA CYS A 43 -18.45 -14.27 10.73
C CYS A 43 -19.08 -15.66 10.71
N GLU A 44 -18.24 -16.71 10.73
CA GLU A 44 -18.69 -18.10 10.67
C GLU A 44 -19.61 -18.50 11.85
N LYS A 45 -19.47 -17.86 13.02
CA LYS A 45 -20.26 -18.24 14.23
C LYS A 45 -21.61 -17.53 14.32
N CYS A 46 -21.67 -16.24 14.01
CA CYS A 46 -22.84 -15.40 14.28
C CYS A 46 -23.44 -14.72 13.05
N GLY A 47 -22.81 -14.83 11.88
CA GLY A 47 -23.28 -14.21 10.63
C GLY A 47 -23.10 -12.68 10.57
N THR A 48 -22.46 -12.06 11.56
CA THR A 48 -22.15 -10.63 11.53
C THR A 48 -21.12 -10.33 10.45
N TYR A 49 -21.38 -9.31 9.63
CA TYR A 49 -20.42 -8.80 8.65
C TYR A 49 -19.43 -7.85 9.31
N VAL A 50 -18.15 -8.16 9.18
CA VAL A 50 -17.03 -7.36 9.69
C VAL A 50 -16.03 -7.11 8.58
N THR A 51 -15.26 -6.03 8.69
CA THR A 51 -14.18 -5.78 7.72
C THR A 51 -13.06 -6.82 7.90
N VAL A 52 -12.36 -7.17 6.83
CA VAL A 52 -11.19 -8.08 6.90
C VAL A 52 -10.19 -7.56 7.94
N LYS A 53 -10.03 -6.23 8.05
CA LYS A 53 -9.17 -5.55 9.01
C LYS A 53 -9.57 -5.76 10.48
N GLU A 54 -10.86 -5.82 10.77
CA GLU A 54 -11.39 -6.01 12.13
C GLU A 54 -11.66 -7.48 12.45
N SER A 55 -11.72 -8.33 11.43
CA SER A 55 -11.93 -9.77 11.57
C SER A 55 -10.67 -10.50 12.05
N MET A 56 -10.86 -11.64 12.68
CA MET A 56 -9.78 -12.58 13.01
C MET A 56 -9.90 -13.83 12.17
N ILE A 57 -8.78 -14.30 11.62
CA ILE A 57 -8.73 -15.52 10.83
C ILE A 57 -8.25 -16.67 11.71
N VAL A 58 -9.11 -17.66 11.95
CA VAL A 58 -8.78 -18.90 12.66
C VAL A 58 -9.07 -20.07 11.73
N GLN A 59 -8.06 -20.88 11.45
CA GLN A 59 -8.17 -22.03 10.52
C GLN A 59 -8.76 -21.67 9.14
N GLY A 60 -8.50 -20.46 8.64
CA GLY A 60 -9.00 -19.98 7.35
C GLY A 60 -10.44 -19.48 7.36
N LYS A 61 -11.07 -19.38 8.55
CA LYS A 61 -12.43 -18.84 8.73
C LYS A 61 -12.37 -17.48 9.41
N TYR A 62 -13.32 -16.61 9.06
CA TYR A 62 -13.40 -15.24 9.59
C TYR A 62 -14.31 -15.18 10.82
N TYR A 63 -13.87 -14.44 11.84
CA TYR A 63 -14.59 -14.26 13.09
C TYR A 63 -14.61 -12.79 13.53
N CYS A 64 -15.73 -12.33 14.07
CA CYS A 64 -15.89 -10.94 14.49
C CYS A 64 -15.27 -10.61 15.86
N SER A 65 -15.05 -11.61 16.72
CA SER A 65 -14.52 -11.41 18.09
C SER A 65 -13.94 -12.70 18.68
N LYS A 66 -13.19 -12.59 19.79
CA LYS A 66 -12.59 -13.75 20.50
C LYS A 66 -13.65 -14.71 21.01
N GLU A 67 -14.76 -14.17 21.49
CA GLU A 67 -15.93 -14.95 21.90
C GLU A 67 -16.49 -15.79 20.74
N CYS A 68 -16.21 -15.42 19.48
CA CYS A 68 -16.61 -16.21 18.31
C CYS A 68 -15.60 -17.27 17.88
N THR A 69 -14.37 -17.21 18.40
CA THR A 69 -13.33 -18.22 18.17
C THR A 69 -13.25 -19.27 19.28
N GLU A 70 -13.85 -18.97 20.44
CA GLU A 70 -14.08 -19.91 21.55
C GLU A 70 -15.25 -20.86 21.24
#